data_AF-H6MTT5-F1
#
_entry.id   AF-H6MTT5-F1
#
_cell.length_a   1.000
_cell.length_b   1.000
_cell.length_c   1.000
_cell.angle_alpha   90.00
_cell.angle_beta   90.00
_cell.angle_gamma   90.00
#
_symmetry.space_group_name_H-M   'P 1'
#
loop_
_entity.id
_entity.type
_entity.pdbx_description
1 polymer ?
#
loop_
_entity_poly.entity_id
_entity_poly.type
_entity_poly.pdbx_seq_one_letter_code
_entity_poly.pdbx_strand_id
1 'polypeptide(L)'
;MVLGGPCLESEASTFGTAADGTSLVCTYLGAGGGYQWVQHAQTDGEVHNVGDPCDSSGPPVSETPDGKAIMCVSDGTITSWQYGP
;
A
#
# COMPACT_ATOMS: atom_id res chain seq x y z
N MET A 1 9.35 7.55 -11.17
CA MET A 1 9.02 8.09 -9.83
C MET A 1 10.23 7.96 -8.92
N VAL A 2 10.24 8.67 -7.80
CA VAL A 2 11.34 8.68 -6.81
C VAL A 2 10.78 8.50 -5.41
N LEU A 3 11.48 7.78 -4.54
CA LEU A 3 11.13 7.66 -3.13
C LEU A 3 11.06 9.04 -2.48
N GLY A 4 9.97 9.30 -1.74
CA GLY A 4 9.66 10.59 -1.13
C GLY A 4 9.19 11.67 -2.12
N GLY A 5 9.16 11.38 -3.42
CA GLY A 5 8.64 12.30 -4.42
C GLY A 5 7.12 12.42 -4.36
N PRO A 6 6.54 13.54 -4.83
CA PRO A 6 5.09 13.69 -4.88
C PRO A 6 4.46 12.73 -5.88
N CYS A 7 3.23 12.30 -5.59
CA CYS A 7 2.33 11.59 -6.49
C CYS A 7 0.96 12.27 -6.53
N LEU A 8 0.10 11.88 -7.46
CA LEU A 8 -1.25 12.41 -7.59
C LEU A 8 -2.23 11.65 -6.70
N GLU A 9 -3.29 12.31 -6.28
CA GLU A 9 -4.42 11.67 -5.60
C GLU A 9 -5.02 10.52 -6.42
N SER A 10 -5.07 10.66 -7.75
CA SER A 10 -5.53 9.58 -8.65
C SER A 10 -4.63 8.34 -8.64
N GLU A 11 -3.39 8.49 -8.18
CA GLU A 11 -2.40 7.42 -8.02
C GLU A 11 -2.45 6.82 -6.61
N ALA A 12 -3.32 7.29 -5.72
CA ALA A 12 -3.43 6.72 -4.37
C ALA A 12 -3.60 5.20 -4.42
N SER A 13 -2.83 4.52 -3.56
CA SER A 13 -2.74 3.06 -3.47
C SER A 13 -2.30 2.38 -4.78
N THR A 14 -1.68 3.06 -5.74
CA THR A 14 -1.02 2.35 -6.87
C THR A 14 0.40 1.98 -6.52
N PHE A 15 0.83 0.84 -7.04
CA PHE A 15 2.24 0.52 -7.11
C PHE A 15 2.92 1.31 -8.20
N GLY A 16 4.20 1.56 -8.00
CA GLY A 16 5.05 2.06 -9.04
C GLY A 16 6.52 1.78 -8.77
N THR A 17 7.32 1.76 -9.84
CA THR A 17 8.72 1.37 -9.76
C THR A 17 9.62 2.58 -9.91
N ALA A 18 10.52 2.76 -8.94
CA ALA A 18 11.60 3.74 -9.02
C ALA A 18 12.66 3.34 -10.06
N ALA A 19 13.52 4.28 -10.45
CA ALA A 19 14.55 4.04 -11.47
C ALA A 19 15.59 2.98 -11.07
N ASP A 20 15.75 2.72 -9.77
CA ASP A 20 16.62 1.69 -9.20
C ASP A 20 15.95 0.32 -9.08
N GLY A 21 14.69 0.19 -9.51
CA GLY A 21 13.89 -1.03 -9.41
C GLY A 21 13.11 -1.18 -8.10
N THR A 22 13.21 -0.23 -7.17
CA THR A 22 12.46 -0.27 -5.91
C THR A 22 10.97 -0.11 -6.18
N SER A 23 10.16 -1.02 -5.64
CA SER A 23 8.71 -0.90 -5.66
C SER A 23 8.24 0.07 -4.58
N LEU A 24 7.41 1.02 -4.97
CA LEU A 24 6.86 2.10 -4.17
C LEU A 24 5.34 2.07 -4.25
N VAL A 25 4.68 2.65 -3.25
CA VAL A 25 3.24 2.91 -3.25
C VAL A 25 3.00 4.40 -3.07
N CYS A 26 2.01 4.95 -3.78
CA CYS A 26 1.56 6.31 -3.55
C CYS A 26 0.58 6.32 -2.36
N THR A 27 0.95 7.02 -1.29
CA THR A 27 0.16 7.10 -0.05
C THR A 27 -0.01 8.55 0.38
N TYR A 28 -1.10 8.84 1.09
CA TYR A 28 -1.35 10.17 1.64
C TYR A 28 -0.72 10.30 3.03
N LEU A 29 0.33 11.11 3.15
CA LEU A 29 1.04 11.32 4.41
C LEU A 29 0.44 12.46 5.27
N GLY A 30 -0.82 12.81 5.03
CA GLY A 30 -1.52 13.88 5.73
C GLY A 30 -1.29 15.29 5.15
N ALA A 31 -1.96 16.30 5.72
CA ALA A 31 -2.02 17.65 5.15
C ALA A 31 -0.67 18.38 5.01
N GLY A 32 0.36 17.95 5.74
CA GLY A 32 1.71 18.51 5.65
C GLY A 32 2.64 17.79 4.66
N GLY A 33 2.33 16.53 4.29
CA GLY A 33 3.13 15.72 3.37
C GLY A 33 2.47 15.53 1.99
N GLY A 34 1.15 15.55 1.93
CA GLY A 34 0.40 15.27 0.71
C GLY A 34 0.56 13.83 0.24
N TYR A 35 0.24 13.60 -1.04
CA TYR A 35 0.47 12.32 -1.71
C TYR A 35 1.94 12.16 -2.08
N GLN A 36 2.59 11.13 -1.56
CA GLN A 36 4.00 10.84 -1.83
C GLN A 36 4.24 9.36 -2.13
N TRP A 37 5.22 9.10 -2.98
CA TRP A 37 5.74 7.76 -3.23
C TRP A 37 6.56 7.28 -2.04
N VAL A 38 6.11 6.25 -1.37
CA VAL A 38 6.79 5.65 -0.20
C VAL A 38 7.15 4.21 -0.47
N GLN A 39 8.20 3.73 0.19
CA GLN A 39 8.53 2.31 0.16
C GLN A 39 7.49 1.55 0.97
N HIS A 40 6.89 0.53 0.37
CA HIS A 40 6.00 -0.39 1.07
C HIS A 40 6.80 -1.50 1.75
N ALA A 41 6.22 -2.12 2.77
CA ALA A 41 6.77 -3.34 3.36
C ALA A 41 6.67 -4.52 2.37
N GLN A 42 7.30 -5.65 2.69
CA GLN A 42 7.28 -6.82 1.82
C GLN A 42 5.84 -7.22 1.47
N THR A 43 5.62 -7.52 0.19
CA THR A 43 4.35 -8.05 -0.29
C THR A 43 4.29 -9.57 -0.08
N ASP A 44 3.09 -10.10 0.16
CA ASP A 44 2.85 -11.55 0.17
C ASP A 44 2.93 -12.17 -1.22
N GLY A 45 2.79 -11.36 -2.27
CA GLY A 45 2.82 -11.79 -3.67
C GLY A 45 1.51 -12.44 -4.11
N GLU A 46 0.46 -12.35 -3.30
CA GLU A 46 -0.88 -12.80 -3.62
C GLU A 46 -1.78 -11.61 -3.97
N VAL A 47 -3.03 -11.93 -4.34
CA VAL A 47 -4.07 -10.95 -4.62
C VAL A 47 -5.23 -11.18 -3.65
N HIS A 48 -5.62 -10.14 -2.93
CA HIS A 48 -6.68 -10.20 -1.91
C HIS A 48 -7.71 -9.08 -2.10
N ASN A 49 -8.95 -9.29 -1.61
CA ASN A 49 -9.97 -8.24 -1.62
C ASN A 49 -9.94 -7.45 -0.33
N VAL A 50 -10.33 -6.18 -0.41
CA VAL A 50 -10.55 -5.35 0.78
C VAL A 50 -11.66 -5.97 1.64
N GLY A 51 -11.40 -6.09 2.93
CA GLY A 51 -12.29 -6.70 3.92
C GLY A 51 -12.08 -8.21 4.10
N ASP A 52 -11.31 -8.87 3.23
CA ASP A 52 -10.94 -10.27 3.45
C ASP A 52 -10.07 -10.37 4.72
N PRO A 53 -10.21 -11.43 5.52
CA PRO A 53 -9.37 -11.65 6.68
C PRO A 53 -7.91 -11.84 6.26
N CYS A 54 -6.98 -11.28 7.02
CA CYS A 54 -5.55 -11.38 6.77
C CYS A 54 -4.79 -11.81 8.03
N ASP A 55 -3.61 -12.39 7.84
CA ASP A 55 -2.72 -12.79 8.93
C ASP A 55 -1.71 -11.67 9.22
N SER A 56 -1.82 -11.05 10.40
CA SER A 56 -0.92 -9.98 10.82
C SER A 56 0.52 -10.43 11.14
N SER A 57 0.78 -11.74 11.17
CA SER A 57 2.14 -12.29 11.31
C SER A 57 2.89 -12.41 9.97
N GLY A 58 2.17 -12.31 8.85
CA GLY A 58 2.71 -12.39 7.50
C GLY A 58 3.20 -11.06 6.93
N PRO A 59 3.55 -11.03 5.63
CA PRO A 59 3.84 -9.79 4.92
C PRO A 59 2.62 -8.86 4.98
N PRO A 60 2.78 -7.60 5.41
CA PRO A 60 1.64 -6.75 5.74
C PRO A 60 1.03 -6.04 4.53
N VAL A 61 1.52 -6.31 3.30
CA VAL A 61 1.07 -5.65 2.06
C VAL A 61 0.70 -6.70 1.03
N SER A 62 -0.37 -6.45 0.29
CA SER A 62 -0.81 -7.27 -0.83
C SER A 62 -1.39 -6.38 -1.95
N GLU A 63 -1.84 -7.00 -3.04
CA GLU A 63 -2.45 -6.33 -4.19
C GLU A 63 -3.94 -6.71 -4.31
N THR A 64 -4.79 -5.77 -4.72
CA THR A 64 -6.18 -6.07 -5.09
C THR A 64 -6.26 -6.59 -6.53
N PRO A 65 -7.37 -7.24 -6.94
CA PRO A 65 -7.57 -7.63 -8.34
C PRO A 65 -7.46 -6.47 -9.34
N ASP A 66 -7.63 -5.24 -8.86
CA ASP A 66 -7.54 -4.00 -9.64
C ASP A 66 -6.11 -3.43 -9.71
N GLY A 67 -5.12 -4.11 -9.14
CA GLY A 67 -3.72 -3.69 -9.10
C GLY A 67 -3.43 -2.62 -8.05
N LYS A 68 -4.23 -2.52 -6.98
CA LYS A 68 -4.05 -1.53 -5.92
C LYS A 68 -3.39 -2.16 -4.69
N ALA A 69 -2.51 -1.41 -4.05
CA ALA A 69 -1.89 -1.79 -2.80
C ALA A 69 -2.91 -1.76 -1.65
N ILE A 70 -2.94 -2.85 -0.89
CA ILE A 70 -3.69 -3.00 0.35
C ILE A 70 -2.76 -3.47 1.46
N MET A 71 -3.10 -3.15 2.70
CA MET A 71 -2.35 -3.55 3.86
C MET A 71 -3.21 -4.34 4.84
N CYS A 72 -2.59 -5.29 5.53
CA CYS A 72 -3.24 -6.06 6.57
C CYS A 72 -3.31 -5.20 7.83
N VAL A 73 -4.51 -4.69 8.15
CA VAL A 73 -4.73 -3.81 9.30
C VAL A 73 -5.51 -4.57 10.37
N SER A 74 -5.04 -4.46 11.60
CA SER A 74 -5.80 -4.90 12.78
C SER A 74 -6.36 -3.68 13.50
N ASP A 75 -7.68 -3.64 13.69
CA ASP A 75 -8.34 -2.60 14.50
C ASP A 75 -8.48 -2.99 15.98
N GLY A 76 -7.87 -4.11 16.38
CA GLY A 76 -7.96 -4.70 17.72
C GLY A 76 -9.10 -5.71 17.89
N THR A 77 -10.03 -5.78 16.92
CA THR A 77 -11.14 -6.75 16.90
C THR A 77 -11.15 -7.62 15.65
N ILE A 78 -10.83 -7.03 14.49
CA ILE A 78 -10.80 -7.66 13.19
C ILE A 78 -9.44 -7.35 12.55
N THR A 79 -8.87 -8.36 11.91
CA THR A 79 -7.65 -8.22 11.11
C THR A 79 -8.02 -8.51 9.67
N SER A 80 -8.00 -7.48 8.84
CA SER A 80 -8.48 -7.56 7.44
C SER A 80 -7.66 -6.68 6.51
N TRP A 81 -7.68 -7.03 5.23
CA TRP A 81 -7.07 -6.23 4.17
C TRP A 81 -7.82 -4.92 3.98
N GLN A 82 -7.09 -3.80 4.00
CA GLN A 82 -7.66 -2.45 3.87
C GLN A 82 -6.76 -1.60 2.98
N TYR A 83 -7.30 -0.54 2.37
CA TYR A 83 -6.45 0.45 1.72
C TYR A 83 -5.53 1.10 2.74
N GLY A 84 -4.28 1.31 2.32
CA GLY A 84 -3.33 2.06 3.14
C GLY A 84 -3.80 3.50 3.37
N PRO A 85 -3.34 4.15 4.46
CA PRO A 85 -3.62 5.56 4.72
C PRO A 85 -3.04 6.49 3.65
#